data_AF-A0A1V2PN72-F1
#
_entry.id   AF-A0A1V2PN72-F1
#
_cell.length_a   1.000
_cell.length_b   1.000
_cell.length_c   1.000
_cell.angle_alpha   90.00
_cell.angle_beta   90.00
_cell.angle_gamma   90.00
#
_symmetry.space_group_name_H-M   'P 1'
#
loop_
_entity.id
_entity.type
_entity.pdbx_description
1 polymer ?
#
loop_
_entity_poly.entity_id
_entity_poly.type
_entity_poly.pdbx_seq_one_letter_code
_entity_poly.pdbx_strand_id
1 'polypeptide(L)'
;MTSFPTTRRRQLSRATRNPPRRFHLVRHVDISGVSGTGIVAEGVEWSDSTVTLRWTGDYPTTTVWQDGIPALLAVHGHQGATAIHWLDP
;
A
#
# COMPACT_ATOMS: atom_id res chain seq x y z
N MET A 1 15.26 31.82 -31.94
CA MET A 1 14.69 30.48 -32.15
C MET A 1 15.32 29.52 -31.15
N THR A 2 14.77 29.44 -29.94
CA THR A 2 15.27 28.55 -28.87
C THR A 2 14.53 27.23 -28.96
N SER A 3 15.25 26.15 -29.30
CA SER A 3 14.71 24.79 -29.28
C SER A 3 14.60 24.29 -27.85
N PHE A 4 13.40 23.83 -27.47
CA PHE A 4 13.20 23.09 -26.22
C PHE A 4 13.71 21.65 -26.40
N PRO A 5 14.44 21.08 -25.43
CA PRO A 5 14.86 19.69 -25.53
C PRO A 5 13.64 18.77 -25.49
N THR A 6 13.52 17.93 -26.50
CA THR A 6 12.52 16.87 -26.56
C THR A 6 12.65 16.01 -25.32
N THR A 7 11.68 16.12 -24.40
CA THR A 7 11.60 15.23 -23.24
C THR A 7 11.53 13.80 -23.77
N ARG A 8 12.62 13.04 -23.62
CA ARG A 8 12.59 11.59 -23.81
C ARG A 8 11.45 11.09 -22.95
N ARG A 9 10.35 10.64 -23.59
CA ARG A 9 9.26 9.94 -22.92
C ARG A 9 9.92 8.76 -22.23
N ARG A 10 10.07 8.85 -20.91
CA ARG A 10 10.66 7.79 -20.10
C ARG A 10 9.82 6.55 -20.40
N GLN A 11 10.41 5.57 -21.06
CA GLN A 11 9.74 4.31 -21.33
C GLN A 11 9.38 3.74 -19.96
N LEU A 12 8.08 3.76 -19.63
CA LEU A 12 7.56 3.17 -18.41
C LEU A 12 8.06 1.72 -18.43
N SER A 13 8.88 1.37 -17.45
CA SER A 13 9.36 0.01 -17.27
C SER A 13 8.16 -0.92 -17.37
N ARG A 14 8.26 -1.91 -18.26
CA ARG A 14 7.18 -2.85 -18.57
C ARG A 14 6.63 -3.41 -17.25
N ALA A 15 5.41 -3.02 -16.90
CA ALA A 15 4.68 -3.55 -15.76
C ALA A 15 4.78 -5.08 -15.81
N THR A 16 5.50 -5.67 -14.88
CA THR A 16 5.71 -7.11 -14.81
C THR A 16 5.73 -7.55 -13.35
N ARG A 17 4.52 -7.75 -12.83
CA ARG A 17 4.14 -8.72 -11.80
C ARG A 17 2.65 -8.50 -11.48
N ASN A 18 1.77 -9.19 -12.20
CA ASN A 18 0.30 -9.21 -12.00
C ASN A 18 -0.43 -7.84 -12.10
N PRO A 19 -1.74 -7.83 -12.40
CA PRO A 19 -2.55 -6.61 -12.27
C PRO A 19 -2.51 -6.11 -10.81
N PRO A 20 -2.82 -4.82 -10.55
CA PRO A 20 -2.94 -4.32 -9.18
C PRO A 20 -3.87 -5.19 -8.34
N ARG A 21 -3.45 -5.49 -7.10
CA ARG A 21 -4.14 -6.42 -6.19
C ARG A 21 -4.63 -5.67 -4.97
N ARG A 22 -5.92 -5.81 -4.67
CA ARG A 22 -6.59 -5.17 -3.55
C ARG A 22 -6.50 -6.04 -2.30
N PHE A 23 -6.44 -5.40 -1.15
CA PHE A 23 -6.44 -6.07 0.13
C PHE A 23 -7.06 -5.21 1.24
N HIS A 24 -7.42 -5.87 2.35
CA HIS A 24 -7.66 -5.21 3.63
C HIS A 24 -6.46 -5.39 4.54
N LEU A 25 -6.07 -4.33 5.24
CA LEU A 25 -5.17 -4.43 6.38
C LEU A 25 -6.02 -4.69 7.62
N VAL A 26 -5.87 -5.88 8.21
CA VAL A 26 -6.71 -6.36 9.30
C VAL A 26 -5.89 -6.41 10.58
N ARG A 27 -6.34 -5.69 11.60
CA ARG A 27 -5.76 -5.70 12.94
C ARG A 27 -6.51 -6.69 13.82
N HIS A 28 -5.78 -7.69 14.32
CA HIS A 28 -6.29 -8.71 15.23
C HIS A 28 -6.13 -8.30 16.69
N VAL A 29 -5.06 -7.55 17.01
CA VAL A 29 -4.78 -7.10 18.38
C VAL A 29 -4.44 -5.62 18.37
N ASP A 30 -5.14 -4.84 19.19
CA ASP A 30 -4.79 -3.46 19.47
C ASP A 30 -4.03 -3.36 20.79
N ILE A 31 -2.70 -3.40 20.70
CA ILE A 31 -1.80 -3.31 21.87
C ILE A 31 -1.89 -1.92 22.51
N SER A 32 -2.27 -0.88 21.76
CA SER A 32 -2.33 0.50 22.25
C SER A 32 -3.63 0.84 22.98
N GLY A 33 -4.71 0.12 22.66
CA GLY A 33 -6.07 0.45 23.10
C GLY A 33 -6.68 1.70 22.45
N VAL A 34 -5.99 2.31 21.47
CA VAL A 34 -6.40 3.56 20.82
C VAL A 34 -7.07 3.31 19.46
N SER A 35 -6.61 2.31 18.72
CA SER A 35 -6.91 2.18 17.28
C SER A 35 -7.99 1.15 16.95
N GLY A 36 -8.33 0.29 17.91
CA GLY A 36 -9.27 -0.81 17.74
C GLY A 36 -8.76 -1.94 16.85
N THR A 37 -9.64 -2.94 16.68
CA THR A 37 -9.41 -4.15 15.86
C THR A 37 -10.35 -4.19 14.66
N GLY A 38 -10.04 -5.02 13.67
CA GLY A 38 -10.82 -5.18 12.44
C GLY A 38 -10.09 -4.63 11.22
N ILE A 39 -10.84 -4.23 10.19
CA ILE A 39 -10.25 -3.61 9.00
C ILE A 39 -9.84 -2.18 9.37
N VAL A 40 -8.53 -1.91 9.35
CA VAL A 40 -7.96 -0.60 9.72
C VAL A 40 -7.52 0.21 8.50
N ALA A 41 -7.39 -0.45 7.35
CA ALA A 41 -7.16 0.22 6.08
C ALA A 41 -7.58 -0.65 4.88
N GLU A 42 -7.93 0.02 3.78
CA GLU A 42 -8.06 -0.57 2.45
C GLU A 42 -6.74 -0.36 1.69
N GLY A 43 -6.31 -1.34 0.90
CA GLY A 43 -5.01 -1.31 0.24
C GLY A 43 -5.03 -1.79 -1.21
N VAL A 44 -4.06 -1.29 -1.98
CA VAL A 44 -3.72 -1.77 -3.32
C VAL A 44 -2.21 -1.94 -3.42
N GLU A 45 -1.77 -3.14 -3.81
CA GLU A 45 -0.42 -3.39 -4.31
C GLU A 45 -0.42 -3.19 -5.83
N TRP A 46 0.33 -2.21 -6.31
CA TRP A 46 0.44 -1.90 -7.73
C TRP A 46 1.40 -2.86 -8.44
N SER A 47 1.31 -2.92 -9.77
CA SER A 47 2.13 -3.81 -10.60
C SER A 47 3.64 -3.54 -10.54
N ASP A 48 4.05 -2.42 -9.95
CA ASP A 48 5.45 -2.07 -9.67
C ASP A 48 5.87 -2.38 -8.22
N SER A 49 5.02 -3.11 -7.46
CA SER A 49 5.17 -3.46 -6.04
C SER A 49 5.00 -2.29 -5.06
N THR A 50 4.74 -1.06 -5.52
CA THR A 50 4.35 0.05 -4.64
C THR A 50 3.01 -0.27 -4.00
N VAL A 51 2.82 0.13 -2.74
CA VAL A 51 1.54 -0.04 -2.04
C VAL A 51 0.92 1.31 -1.69
N THR A 52 -0.38 1.45 -1.90
CA THR A 52 -1.18 2.56 -1.37
C THR A 52 -2.17 2.05 -0.34
N LEU A 53 -2.27 2.73 0.80
CA LEU A 53 -3.27 2.45 1.82
C LEU A 53 -4.20 3.65 2.03
N ARG A 54 -5.49 3.39 2.16
CA ARG A 54 -6.47 4.30 2.72
C ARG A 54 -6.81 3.85 4.15
N TRP A 55 -6.28 4.58 5.13
CA TRP A 55 -6.58 4.37 6.54
C TRP A 55 -8.02 4.81 6.84
N THR A 56 -8.73 3.99 7.60
CA THR A 56 -10.10 4.25 8.07
C THR A 56 -10.08 4.82 9.49
N GLY A 57 -11.26 5.20 10.01
CA GLY A 57 -11.42 5.79 11.35
C GLY A 57 -11.58 7.31 11.33
N ASP A 58 -11.36 7.94 12.48
CA ASP A 58 -11.68 9.37 12.71
C ASP A 58 -10.79 10.33 11.92
N TYR A 59 -9.58 9.89 11.55
CA TYR A 59 -8.58 10.70 10.83
C TYR A 59 -8.11 9.98 9.56
N PRO A 60 -8.96 9.87 8.54
CA PRO A 60 -8.69 9.01 7.40
C PRO A 60 -7.61 9.64 6.51
N THR A 61 -6.50 8.90 6.33
CA THR A 61 -5.30 9.35 5.62
C THR A 61 -4.94 8.37 4.51
N THR A 62 -4.32 8.86 3.44
CA THR A 62 -3.76 8.01 2.38
C THR A 62 -2.24 7.98 2.50
N THR A 63 -1.64 6.80 2.50
CA THR A 63 -0.19 6.62 2.58
C THR A 63 0.32 5.81 1.39
N VAL A 64 1.56 6.09 0.98
CA VAL A 64 2.23 5.42 -0.13
C VAL A 64 3.51 4.78 0.39
N TRP A 65 3.71 3.51 0.06
CA TRP A 65 4.84 2.68 0.48
C TRP A 65 5.60 2.23 -0.77
N GLN A 66 6.69 2.93 -1.09
CA GLN A 66 7.51 2.66 -2.27
C GLN A 66 8.23 1.29 -2.18
N ASP A 67 8.58 0.87 -0.97
CA ASP A 67 9.20 -0.43 -0.69
C ASP A 67 8.18 -1.57 -0.48
N GLY A 68 6.91 -1.30 -0.81
CA GLY A 68 5.85 -2.30 -0.91
C GLY A 68 5.38 -2.97 0.39
N ILE A 69 4.81 -4.16 0.23
CA ILE A 69 4.24 -4.96 1.32
C ILE A 69 5.24 -5.28 2.45
N PRO A 70 6.52 -5.62 2.19
CA PRO A 70 7.48 -5.90 3.25
C PRO A 70 7.69 -4.71 4.18
N ALA A 71 7.87 -3.50 3.63
CA ALA A 71 8.03 -2.29 4.43
C ALA A 71 6.76 -1.96 5.23
N LEU A 72 5.59 -2.11 4.60
CA LEU A 72 4.31 -1.94 5.27
C LEU A 72 4.17 -2.86 6.50
N LEU A 73 4.46 -4.16 6.33
CA LEU A 73 4.33 -5.15 7.40
C LEU A 73 5.44 -5.06 8.45
N ALA A 74 6.63 -4.59 8.08
CA ALA A 74 7.70 -4.32 9.04
C ALA A 74 7.27 -3.25 10.06
N VAL A 75 6.55 -2.23 9.61
CA VAL A 75 6.05 -1.15 10.48
C VAL A 75 4.74 -1.50 11.17
N HIS A 76 3.80 -2.16 10.48
CA HIS A 76 2.43 -2.33 11.00
C HIS A 76 2.06 -3.76 11.37
N GLY A 77 2.82 -4.77 10.93
CA GLY A 77 2.46 -6.19 11.11
C GLY A 77 2.57 -6.69 12.55
N HIS A 78 3.52 -6.16 13.32
CA HIS A 78 3.71 -6.42 14.76
C HIS A 78 3.50 -7.90 15.17
N GLN A 79 4.40 -8.79 14.75
CA GLN A 79 4.35 -10.24 15.06
C GLN A 79 2.99 -10.92 14.73
N GLY A 80 2.29 -10.42 13.70
CA GLY A 80 0.99 -10.96 13.28
C GLY A 80 -0.21 -10.32 13.94
N ALA A 81 -0.02 -9.31 14.80
CA ALA A 81 -1.13 -8.51 15.34
C ALA A 81 -1.89 -7.74 14.25
N THR A 82 -1.25 -7.47 13.10
CA THR A 82 -1.91 -6.96 11.90
C THR A 82 -1.46 -7.77 10.68
N ALA A 83 -2.40 -8.13 9.81
CA ALA A 83 -2.15 -8.96 8.63
C ALA A 83 -2.87 -8.42 7.38
N ILE A 84 -2.43 -8.90 6.22
CA ILE A 84 -3.06 -8.57 4.93
C ILE A 84 -4.05 -9.66 4.56
N HIS A 85 -5.26 -9.25 4.19
CA HIS A 85 -6.28 -10.11 3.60
C HIS A 85 -6.53 -9.69 2.15
N TRP A 86 -6.05 -10.50 1.20
CA TRP A 86 -6.22 -10.25 -0.23
C TRP A 86 -7.67 -10.45 -0.67
N LEU A 87 -8.17 -9.55 -1.51
CA LEU A 87 -9.54 -9.59 -2.04
C LEU A 87 -9.62 -10.20 -3.44
N ASP A 88 -8.48 -10.33 -4.10
CA ASP A 88 -8.37 -10.88 -5.44
C ASP A 88 -7.69 -12.28 -5.39
N PRO A 89 -8.07 -13.23 -6.27
CA PRO A 89 -7.51 -14.58 -6.33
C PRO A 89 -6.01 -14.66 -6.62
#